data_AF-A0AA40GIB1-F1
#
_entry.id   AF-A0AA40GIB1-F1
#
_cell.length_a   1.000
_cell.length_b   1.000
_cell.length_c   1.000
_cell.angle_alpha   90.00
_cell.angle_beta   90.00
_cell.angle_gamma   90.00
#
_symmetry.space_group_name_H-M   'P 1'
#
loop_
_entity.id
_entity.type
_entity.pdbx_description
1 polymer ?
#
loop_
_entity_poly.entity_id
_entity_poly.type
_entity_poly.pdbx_seq_one_letter_code
_entity_poly.pdbx_strand_id
1 'polypeptide(L)'
;MTFQIQIKKTLFIAIVYLFAIIMQITAEGIACFKCYASQPGHEKTDLLCSQFDGSPRFQVHCPSSTLCRKRTIYSKYKTSIITTVERDCAPQKRTVPIYSDNKWQNKEEIVTSAYKEGCFIGEDRGAPAGPPEYCFCGHHLCNSSQSIEIINIYHIFLSITVLLFTTLL
;
A
#
# COMPACT_ATOMS: atom_id res chain seq x y z
N MET A 1 -48.33 7.92 -3.87
CA MET A 1 -47.87 6.70 -3.14
C MET A 1 -46.62 6.06 -3.78
N THR A 2 -46.53 6.04 -5.11
CA THR A 2 -45.39 5.53 -5.90
C THR A 2 -44.07 6.27 -5.67
N PHE A 3 -44.08 7.60 -5.46
CA PHE A 3 -42.86 8.40 -5.25
C PHE A 3 -42.12 8.07 -3.93
N GLN A 4 -42.87 7.87 -2.84
CA GLN A 4 -42.32 7.46 -1.52
C GLN A 4 -41.71 6.04 -1.55
N ILE A 5 -42.25 5.16 -2.41
CA ILE A 5 -41.73 3.80 -2.61
C ILE A 5 -40.41 3.82 -3.38
N GLN A 6 -40.24 4.74 -4.34
CA GLN A 6 -38.99 4.89 -5.09
C GLN A 6 -37.85 5.42 -4.20
N ILE A 7 -38.11 6.44 -3.36
CA ILE A 7 -37.12 6.98 -2.42
C ILE A 7 -36.61 5.91 -1.44
N LYS A 8 -37.52 5.07 -0.89
CA LYS A 8 -37.13 3.96 -0.01
C LYS A 8 -36.26 2.90 -0.69
N LYS A 9 -36.52 2.61 -1.97
CA LYS A 9 -35.72 1.64 -2.75
C LYS A 9 -34.32 2.17 -3.04
N THR A 10 -34.21 3.44 -3.43
CA THR A 10 -32.91 4.07 -3.70
C THR A 10 -32.07 4.16 -2.44
N LEU A 11 -32.67 4.53 -1.30
CA LEU A 11 -31.99 4.57 -0.01
C LEU A 11 -31.50 3.18 0.42
N PHE A 12 -32.31 2.14 0.23
CA PHE A 12 -31.93 0.76 0.56
C PHE A 12 -30.75 0.27 -0.30
N ILE A 13 -30.76 0.55 -1.60
CA ILE A 13 -29.65 0.19 -2.50
C ILE A 13 -28.36 0.93 -2.11
N ALA A 14 -28.45 2.22 -1.76
CA ALA A 14 -27.31 3.01 -1.31
C ALA A 14 -26.72 2.45 0.00
N ILE A 15 -27.57 2.06 0.96
CA ILE A 15 -27.12 1.44 2.23
C ILE A 15 -26.44 0.10 1.98
N VAL A 16 -27.00 -0.76 1.12
CA VAL A 16 -26.39 -2.06 0.79
C VAL A 16 -25.05 -1.88 0.09
N TYR A 17 -24.94 -0.91 -0.82
CA TYR A 17 -23.68 -0.58 -1.49
C TYR A 17 -22.62 -0.06 -0.50
N LEU A 18 -23.02 0.83 0.42
CA LEU A 18 -22.15 1.32 1.49
C LEU A 18 -21.67 0.17 2.39
N PHE A 19 -22.58 -0.74 2.75
CA PHE A 19 -22.25 -1.91 3.57
C PHE A 19 -21.30 -2.88 2.84
N ALA A 20 -21.48 -3.10 1.54
CA ALA A 20 -20.60 -3.93 0.72
C ALA A 20 -19.17 -3.36 0.61
N ILE A 21 -19.04 -2.02 0.59
CA ILE A 21 -17.73 -1.34 0.66
C ILE A 21 -17.08 -1.53 2.04
N ILE A 22 -17.87 -1.44 3.12
CA ILE A 22 -17.36 -1.54 4.50
C ILE A 22 -16.95 -2.99 4.85
N MET A 23 -17.65 -4.00 4.33
CA MET A 23 -17.43 -5.43 4.66
C MET A 23 -16.15 -6.03 4.08
N GLN A 24 -15.33 -5.29 3.32
CA GLN A 24 -14.09 -5.81 2.73
C GLN A 24 -12.91 -5.91 3.72
N ILE A 25 -13.08 -5.59 5.01
CA ILE A 25 -11.96 -5.42 5.94
C ILE A 25 -12.06 -6.39 7.13
N THR A 26 -11.78 -7.67 6.91
CA THR A 26 -11.48 -8.61 8.02
C THR A 26 -10.27 -9.50 7.76
N ALA A 27 -9.49 -9.26 6.71
CA ALA A 27 -8.21 -9.95 6.56
C ALA A 27 -7.18 -9.31 7.51
N GLU A 28 -6.64 -10.11 8.45
CA GLU A 28 -5.42 -9.72 9.15
C GLU A 28 -4.30 -9.56 8.12
N GLY A 29 -3.89 -8.32 7.85
CA GLY A 29 -2.82 -7.98 6.92
C GLY A 29 -3.26 -7.14 5.72
N ILE A 30 -2.27 -6.67 4.97
CA ILE A 30 -2.43 -5.75 3.83
C ILE A 30 -1.99 -6.42 2.52
N ALA A 31 -2.54 -6.01 1.39
CA ALA A 31 -2.04 -6.43 0.07
C ALA A 31 -1.15 -5.31 -0.47
N CYS A 32 0.04 -5.63 -0.98
CA CYS A 32 1.00 -4.65 -1.47
C CYS A 32 1.59 -5.09 -2.82
N PHE A 33 2.19 -4.17 -3.55
CA PHE A 33 3.08 -4.52 -4.64
C PHE A 33 4.48 -4.88 -4.13
N LYS A 34 5.10 -5.88 -4.74
CA LYS A 34 6.44 -6.35 -4.45
C LYS A 34 7.27 -6.41 -5.73
N CYS A 35 8.36 -5.67 -5.76
CA CYS A 35 9.36 -5.75 -6.82
C CYS A 35 10.72 -5.28 -6.30
N TYR A 36 11.78 -5.73 -6.94
CA TYR A 36 13.17 -5.49 -6.54
C TYR A 36 13.84 -4.48 -7.47
N ALA A 37 14.70 -3.64 -6.91
CA ALA A 37 15.46 -2.66 -7.69
C ALA A 37 16.49 -3.32 -8.64
N SER A 38 17.01 -4.49 -8.26
CA SER A 38 17.94 -5.32 -9.03
C SER A 38 17.63 -6.81 -8.79
N GLN A 39 18.24 -7.70 -9.57
CA GLN A 39 17.99 -9.14 -9.45
C GLN A 39 18.38 -9.66 -8.05
N PRO A 40 17.42 -10.16 -7.26
CA PRO A 40 17.70 -10.75 -5.95
C PRO A 40 18.27 -12.17 -6.10
N GLY A 41 19.57 -12.28 -6.42
CA GLY A 41 20.26 -13.57 -6.54
C GLY A 41 19.72 -14.49 -7.64
N HIS A 42 20.09 -15.77 -7.58
CA HIS A 42 19.81 -16.75 -8.64
C HIS A 42 18.37 -17.28 -8.70
N GLU A 43 17.55 -17.11 -7.66
CA GLU A 43 16.25 -17.81 -7.54
C GLU A 43 15.00 -16.97 -7.89
N LYS A 44 15.10 -15.64 -7.96
CA LYS A 44 13.92 -14.75 -8.11
C LYS A 44 14.14 -13.69 -9.20
N THR A 45 14.20 -14.14 -10.45
CA THR A 45 14.55 -13.29 -11.60
C THR A 45 13.42 -12.37 -12.09
N ASP A 46 12.16 -12.62 -11.72
CA ASP A 46 11.02 -12.15 -12.52
C ASP A 46 10.26 -10.93 -11.95
N LEU A 47 10.69 -10.40 -10.80
CA LEU A 47 9.99 -9.29 -10.11
C LEU A 47 10.83 -8.01 -10.07
N LEU A 48 11.44 -7.62 -11.18
CA LEU A 48 12.17 -6.35 -11.26
C LEU A 48 11.21 -5.16 -11.32
N CYS A 49 11.48 -4.12 -10.53
CA CYS A 49 10.67 -2.90 -10.58
C CYS A 49 10.81 -2.12 -11.89
N SER A 50 11.85 -2.39 -12.68
CA SER A 50 11.98 -1.86 -14.05
C SER A 50 10.90 -2.39 -15.00
N GLN A 51 10.26 -3.50 -14.65
CA GLN A 51 9.18 -4.13 -15.41
C GLN A 51 7.83 -4.00 -14.71
N PHE A 52 7.75 -3.17 -13.66
CA PHE A 52 6.53 -3.01 -12.87
C PHE A 52 5.41 -2.38 -13.70
N ASP A 53 4.32 -3.12 -13.87
CA ASP A 53 3.14 -2.74 -14.66
C ASP A 53 1.86 -2.68 -13.80
N GLY A 54 1.97 -2.87 -12.48
CA GLY A 54 0.83 -2.93 -11.57
C GLY A 54 -0.03 -4.20 -11.70
N SER A 55 0.38 -5.17 -12.53
CA SER A 55 -0.37 -6.41 -12.72
C SER A 55 -0.33 -7.31 -11.48
N PRO A 56 -1.25 -8.30 -11.39
CA PRO A 56 -1.32 -9.23 -10.27
C PRO A 56 -0.02 -10.00 -9.96
N ARG A 57 0.89 -10.17 -10.94
CA ARG A 57 2.18 -10.85 -10.72
C ARG A 57 3.07 -10.13 -9.70
N PHE A 58 2.88 -8.83 -9.52
CA PHE A 58 3.59 -8.03 -8.52
C PHE A 58 2.84 -7.94 -7.20
N GLN A 59 1.64 -8.48 -7.07
CA GLN A 59 0.86 -8.38 -5.84
C GLN A 59 1.30 -9.45 -4.83
N VAL A 60 1.41 -9.05 -3.57
CA VAL A 60 1.71 -9.94 -2.45
C VAL A 60 0.78 -9.64 -1.28
N HIS A 61 0.37 -10.69 -0.57
CA HIS A 61 -0.33 -10.55 0.70
C HIS A 61 0.67 -10.50 1.86
N CYS A 62 0.50 -9.52 2.74
CA CYS A 62 1.40 -9.18 3.84
C CYS A 62 0.69 -9.41 5.19
N PRO A 63 0.64 -10.65 5.72
CA PRO A 63 -0.09 -10.94 6.96
C PRO A 63 0.55 -10.29 8.20
N SER A 64 1.87 -10.08 8.18
CA SER A 64 2.63 -9.49 9.31
C SER A 64 2.92 -7.99 9.12
N SER A 65 2.07 -7.29 8.38
CA SER A 65 2.25 -5.87 8.06
C SER A 65 0.89 -5.17 7.95
N THR A 66 0.86 -3.90 8.35
CA THR A 66 -0.30 -3.02 8.19
C THR A 66 -0.04 -1.91 7.17
N LEU A 67 1.18 -1.81 6.62
CA LEU A 67 1.59 -0.76 5.69
C LEU A 67 2.32 -1.35 4.48
N CYS A 68 2.13 -0.76 3.30
CA CYS A 68 3.02 -1.03 2.17
C CYS A 68 4.20 -0.06 2.17
N ARG A 69 5.35 -0.50 1.65
CA ARG A 69 6.57 0.30 1.48
C ARG A 69 6.86 0.52 0.00
N LYS A 70 7.26 1.74 -0.33
CA LYS A 70 8.00 2.07 -1.56
C LYS A 70 9.32 2.73 -1.15
N ARG A 71 10.43 2.26 -1.71
CA ARG A 71 11.77 2.81 -1.48
C ARG A 71 12.31 3.34 -2.81
N THR A 72 12.72 4.60 -2.82
CA THR A 72 13.37 5.24 -3.97
C THR A 72 14.86 5.37 -3.66
N ILE A 73 15.71 4.77 -4.49
CA ILE A 73 17.16 4.74 -4.30
C ILE A 73 17.79 5.57 -5.42
N TYR A 74 18.63 6.53 -5.02
CA TYR A 74 19.41 7.34 -5.93
C TYR A 74 20.82 6.74 -6.04
N SER A 75 21.35 6.66 -7.26
CA SER A 75 22.70 6.15 -7.53
C SER A 75 23.40 7.08 -8.51
N LYS A 76 24.65 7.43 -8.24
CA LYS A 76 25.43 8.29 -9.11
C LYS A 76 26.20 7.44 -10.11
N TYR A 77 25.97 7.66 -11.40
CA TYR A 77 26.73 7.04 -12.48
C TYR A 77 27.34 8.13 -13.35
N LYS A 78 28.67 8.28 -13.28
CA LYS A 78 29.41 9.38 -13.92
C LYS A 78 28.83 10.75 -13.50
N THR A 79 28.21 11.46 -14.44
CA THR A 79 27.59 12.78 -14.25
C THR A 79 26.08 12.71 -14.04
N SER A 80 25.46 11.53 -14.14
CA SER A 80 24.01 11.34 -14.07
C SER A 80 23.59 10.68 -12.76
N ILE A 81 22.37 10.99 -12.31
CA ILE A 81 21.69 10.30 -11.21
C ILE A 81 20.73 9.28 -11.82
N ILE A 82 20.87 8.03 -11.40
CA ILE A 82 19.97 6.93 -11.73
C ILE A 82 19.05 6.73 -10.54
N THR A 83 17.74 6.70 -10.80
CA THR A 83 16.72 6.42 -9.79
C THR A 83 16.21 5.00 -9.97
N THR A 84 16.28 4.21 -8.91
CA THR A 84 15.68 2.87 -8.86
C THR A 84 14.62 2.82 -7.78
N VAL A 85 13.64 1.95 -7.95
CA VAL A 85 12.52 1.78 -7.02
C VAL A 85 12.51 0.35 -6.54
N GLU A 86 12.15 0.16 -5.27
CA GLU A 86 11.82 -1.12 -4.68
C GLU A 86 10.45 -0.99 -4.00
N ARG A 87 9.63 -2.04 -4.09
CA ARG A 87 8.31 -2.10 -3.45
C ARG A 87 8.22 -3.37 -2.62
N ASP A 88 7.66 -3.29 -1.42
CA ASP A 88 7.43 -4.46 -0.58
C ASP A 88 6.39 -4.15 0.53
N CYS A 89 6.10 -5.14 1.37
CA CYS A 89 5.45 -4.92 2.66
C CYS A 89 6.35 -4.09 3.61
N ALA A 90 5.78 -3.31 4.52
CA ALA A 90 6.55 -2.67 5.58
C ALA A 90 7.02 -3.73 6.61
N PRO A 91 8.31 -3.75 7.00
CA PRO A 91 8.84 -4.77 7.90
C PRO A 91 8.49 -4.44 9.37
N GLN A 92 7.23 -4.66 9.75
CA GLN A 92 6.71 -4.39 11.10
C GLN A 92 6.72 -5.63 12.02
N LYS A 93 7.10 -6.78 11.48
CA LYS A 93 7.19 -8.04 12.22
C LYS A 93 8.38 -8.02 13.18
N ARG A 94 8.12 -8.24 14.46
CA ARG A 94 9.11 -8.47 15.50
C ARG A 94 8.88 -9.83 16.12
N THR A 95 9.95 -10.59 16.35
CA THR A 95 9.90 -11.84 17.09
C THR A 95 10.40 -11.59 18.51
N VAL A 96 9.60 -11.96 19.51
CA VAL A 96 9.92 -11.82 20.92
C VAL A 96 9.94 -13.21 21.56
N PRO A 97 11.02 -13.57 22.27
CA PRO A 97 11.04 -14.82 23.03
C PRO A 97 10.13 -14.68 24.25
N ILE A 98 9.17 -15.59 24.39
CA ILE A 98 8.30 -15.73 25.54
C ILE A 98 8.55 -17.11 26.18
N TYR A 99 8.51 -17.18 27.50
CA TYR A 99 8.60 -18.45 28.22
C TYR A 99 7.18 -18.93 28.53
N SER A 100 6.74 -20.02 27.89
CA SER A 100 5.41 -20.61 28.06
C SER A 100 5.49 -22.12 27.94
N ASP A 101 4.69 -22.85 28.71
CA ASP A 101 4.64 -24.33 28.70
C ASP A 101 6.00 -24.98 29.00
N ASN A 102 6.74 -24.43 29.97
CA ASN A 102 8.09 -24.87 30.36
C ASN A 102 9.12 -24.88 29.21
N LYS A 103 8.91 -24.07 28.17
CA LYS A 103 9.85 -23.90 27.07
C LYS A 103 9.90 -22.45 26.59
N TRP A 104 11.03 -22.07 26.01
CA TRP A 104 11.14 -20.82 25.25
C TRP A 104 10.41 -20.98 23.92
N GLN A 105 9.51 -20.04 23.63
CA GLN A 105 8.75 -19.97 22.39
C GLN A 105 8.95 -18.59 21.75
N ASN A 106 8.93 -18.52 20.43
CA ASN A 106 9.00 -17.25 19.71
C ASN A 106 7.58 -16.78 19.38
N LYS A 107 7.18 -15.63 19.92
CA LYS A 107 5.93 -14.97 19.58
C LYS A 107 6.19 -13.88 18.53
N GLU A 108 5.38 -13.87 17.49
CA GLU A 108 5.41 -12.82 16.48
C GLU A 108 4.46 -11.70 16.87
N GLU A 109 4.93 -10.47 16.77
CA GLU A 109 4.17 -9.26 17.07
C GLU A 109 4.34 -8.25 15.93
N ILE A 110 3.23 -7.59 15.56
CA ILE A 110 3.23 -6.53 14.55
C ILE A 110 3.36 -5.20 15.28
N VAL A 111 4.50 -4.53 15.12
CA VAL A 111 4.77 -3.22 15.73
C VAL A 111 4.24 -2.15 14.80
N THR A 112 2.95 -1.82 14.93
CA THR A 112 2.27 -0.83 14.05
C THR A 112 2.93 0.55 14.10
N SER A 113 3.51 0.92 15.25
CA SER A 113 4.23 2.19 15.45
C SER A 113 5.64 2.24 14.88
N ALA A 114 6.15 1.15 14.29
CA ALA A 114 7.51 1.10 13.74
C ALA A 114 7.71 2.07 12.55
N TYR A 115 6.63 2.38 11.83
CA TYR A 115 6.64 3.30 10.69
C TYR A 115 5.43 4.23 10.76
N LYS A 116 5.62 5.47 10.31
CA LYS A 116 4.54 6.43 10.09
C LYS A 116 4.19 6.47 8.61
N GLU A 117 2.90 6.64 8.31
CA GLU A 117 2.46 6.89 6.93
C GLU A 117 3.05 8.20 6.38
N GLY A 118 3.27 8.23 5.08
CA GLY A 118 3.92 9.33 4.37
C GLY A 118 5.31 8.98 3.87
N CYS A 119 5.96 9.96 3.23
CA CYS A 119 7.29 9.85 2.66
C CYS A 119 8.33 10.60 3.50
N PHE A 120 9.50 9.98 3.70
CA PHE A 120 10.60 10.61 4.40
C PHE A 120 11.95 10.15 3.84
N ILE A 121 12.94 11.03 3.95
CA ILE A 121 14.32 10.73 3.61
C ILE A 121 14.91 9.86 4.73
N GLY A 122 15.49 8.73 4.33
CA GLY A 122 16.14 7.82 5.25
C GLY A 122 17.41 8.40 5.86
N GLU A 123 17.98 7.64 6.78
CA GLU A 123 19.29 7.95 7.34
C GLU A 123 20.36 7.95 6.24
N ASP A 124 21.22 8.97 6.25
CA ASP A 124 22.38 9.01 5.37
C ASP A 124 23.44 8.04 5.89
N ARG A 125 23.68 6.98 5.11
CA ARG A 125 24.68 5.95 5.39
C ARG A 125 25.88 6.04 4.44
N GLY A 126 26.12 7.22 3.88
CA GLY A 126 27.26 7.48 2.99
C GLY A 126 27.03 7.02 1.55
N ALA A 127 25.78 6.93 1.10
CA ALA A 127 25.48 6.60 -0.28
C ALA A 127 25.92 7.76 -1.21
N PRO A 128 26.63 7.51 -2.33
CA PRO A 128 27.19 8.57 -3.17
C PRO A 128 26.19 9.57 -3.78
N ALA A 129 24.91 9.20 -3.84
CA ALA A 129 23.82 10.04 -4.33
C ALA A 129 22.84 10.48 -3.21
N GLY A 130 23.25 10.30 -1.96
CA GLY A 130 22.44 10.63 -0.78
C GLY A 130 21.53 9.49 -0.30
N PRO A 131 20.87 9.70 0.84
CA PRO A 131 19.96 8.72 1.44
C PRO A 131 18.76 8.38 0.53
N PRO A 132 18.25 7.15 0.60
CA PRO A 132 17.03 6.77 -0.09
C PRO A 132 15.79 7.41 0.55
N GLU A 133 14.75 7.64 -0.25
CA GLU A 133 13.42 8.02 0.24
C GLU A 133 12.60 6.76 0.53
N TYR A 134 11.85 6.76 1.63
CA TYR A 134 10.90 5.74 1.99
C TYR A 134 9.49 6.32 2.10
N CYS A 135 8.52 5.69 1.44
CA CYS A 135 7.11 6.02 1.54
C CYS A 135 6.33 4.84 2.11
N PHE A 136 5.46 5.11 3.08
CA PHE A 136 4.57 4.14 3.71
C PHE A 136 3.10 4.55 3.59
N CYS A 137 2.21 3.58 3.35
CA CYS A 137 0.78 3.83 3.17
C CYS A 137 -0.06 2.64 3.67
N GLY A 138 -1.24 2.91 4.23
CA GLY A 138 -2.05 1.94 4.97
C GLY A 138 -3.25 1.32 4.24
N HIS A 139 -3.29 1.36 2.91
CA HIS A 139 -4.39 0.77 2.13
C HIS A 139 -3.89 -0.23 1.09
N HIS A 140 -4.74 -1.18 0.70
CA HIS A 140 -4.36 -2.21 -0.25
C HIS A 140 -3.78 -1.61 -1.54
N LEU A 141 -2.64 -2.16 -1.97
CA LEU A 141 -1.96 -1.86 -3.22
C LEU A 141 -1.56 -0.38 -3.39
N CYS A 142 -1.48 0.38 -2.28
CA CYS A 142 -1.18 1.81 -2.26
C CYS A 142 0.21 2.19 -2.77
N ASN A 143 1.17 1.27 -2.69
CA ASN A 143 2.54 1.49 -3.15
C ASN A 143 2.71 1.33 -4.67
N SER A 144 1.62 1.30 -5.44
CA SER A 144 1.65 1.43 -6.90
C SER A 144 2.21 2.76 -7.36
N SER A 145 1.85 3.83 -6.65
CA SER A 145 1.98 5.21 -7.13
C SER A 145 3.40 5.54 -7.61
N GLN A 146 3.48 6.10 -8.81
CA GLN A 146 4.43 7.17 -9.08
C GLN A 146 3.87 8.42 -8.36
N SER A 147 4.73 9.27 -7.80
CA SER A 147 4.38 10.42 -6.95
C SER A 147 2.96 10.99 -7.15
N ILE A 148 2.22 11.08 -6.03
CA ILE A 148 0.80 11.39 -5.71
C ILE A 148 -0.04 12.33 -6.64
N GLU A 149 0.45 12.85 -7.75
CA GLU A 149 -0.27 13.89 -8.52
C GLU A 149 -1.57 13.44 -9.22
N ILE A 150 -1.78 12.14 -9.48
CA ILE A 150 -2.86 11.69 -10.40
C ILE A 150 -4.12 11.16 -9.69
N ILE A 151 -4.02 10.66 -8.45
CA ILE A 151 -5.11 9.91 -7.79
C ILE A 151 -6.22 10.85 -7.27
N ASN A 152 -5.89 12.07 -6.86
CA ASN A 152 -6.86 13.02 -6.30
C ASN A 152 -7.93 13.47 -7.31
N ILE A 153 -7.62 13.48 -8.61
CA ILE A 153 -8.55 13.99 -9.64
C ILE A 153 -9.73 13.05 -9.86
N TYR A 154 -9.52 11.73 -9.85
CA TYR A 154 -10.59 10.76 -10.11
C TYR A 154 -11.61 10.69 -8.97
N HIS A 155 -11.16 10.76 -7.71
CA HIS A 155 -12.05 10.78 -6.56
C HIS A 155 -12.86 12.06 -6.47
N ILE A 156 -12.27 13.22 -6.81
CA ILE A 156 -12.98 14.51 -6.87
C ILE A 156 -14.05 14.45 -7.97
N PHE A 157 -13.71 13.95 -9.16
CA PHE A 157 -14.64 13.85 -10.28
C PHE A 157 -15.83 12.93 -9.97
N LEU A 158 -15.58 11.75 -9.38
CA LEU A 158 -16.63 10.83 -8.98
C LEU A 158 -17.57 11.45 -7.92
N SER A 159 -17.00 12.16 -6.94
CA SER A 159 -17.76 12.86 -5.90
C SER A 159 -18.69 13.93 -6.50
N ILE A 160 -18.18 14.71 -7.47
CA ILE A 160 -18.96 15.74 -8.17
C ILE A 160 -20.10 15.13 -8.98
N THR A 161 -19.84 14.03 -9.69
CA THR A 161 -20.89 13.36 -10.48
C THR A 161 -22.04 12.82 -9.63
N VAL A 162 -21.74 12.23 -8.47
CA VAL A 162 -22.75 11.74 -7.52
C VAL A 162 -23.58 12.91 -6.95
N LEU A 163 -22.93 14.00 -6.56
CA LEU A 163 -23.60 15.22 -6.09
C LEU A 163 -24.56 15.80 -7.14
N LEU A 164 -24.12 15.89 -8.40
CA LEU A 164 -24.97 16.37 -9.50
C LEU A 164 -26.17 15.45 -9.76
N PHE A 165 -25.98 14.13 -9.68
CA PHE A 165 -27.09 13.19 -9.84
C PHE A 165 -28.11 13.27 -8.70
N THR A 166 -27.70 13.59 -7.48
CA THR A 166 -28.62 13.74 -6.33
C THR A 166 -29.38 15.06 -6.28
N THR A 167 -28.93 16.09 -7.00
CA THR A 167 -29.61 17.40 -7.04
C THR A 167 -30.53 17.57 -8.24
N LEU A 168 -30.38 16.74 -9.28
CA LEU A 168 -31.18 16.75 -10.51
C LEU A 168 -32.37 15.77 -10.51
N LEU A 169 -32.52 14.95 -9.46
CA LEU A 169 -33.57 13.94 -9.26
C LEU A 169 -34.43 14.28 -8.05
#